data_AF-A0A4Q3IC43-F1
#
_entry.id   AF-A0A4Q3IC43-F1
#
_cell.length_a   1.000
_cell.length_b   1.000
_cell.length_c   1.000
_cell.angle_alpha   90.00
_cell.angle_beta   90.00
_cell.angle_gamma   90.00
#
_symmetry.space_group_name_H-M   'P 1'
#
loop_
_entity.id
_entity.type
_entity.pdbx_description
1 polymer ?
#
loop_
_entity_poly.entity_id
_entity_poly.type
_entity_poly.pdbx_seq_one_letter_code
_entity_poly.pdbx_strand_id
1 'polypeptide(L)' 'QMMIRRQPHRPNAWQLQEHGRKFPPHYLHQSWLDYLYWDIELEP' A
#
# COMPACT_ATOMS: atom_id res chain seq x y z
N GLN A 1 1.16 16.27 19.02
CA GLN A 1 -0.18 15.85 18.56
C GLN A 1 -0.13 15.65 17.04
N MET A 2 -0.43 14.45 16.53
CA MET A 2 -0.53 14.24 15.08
C MET A 2 -1.84 14.84 14.58
N MET A 3 -1.76 15.91 13.78
CA MET A 3 -2.93 16.51 13.14
C MET A 3 -3.14 15.89 11.76
N ILE A 4 -4.37 15.43 11.53
CA ILE A 4 -4.80 14.92 10.23
C ILE A 4 -4.81 16.08 9.22
N ARG A 5 -3.99 15.98 8.18
CA ARG A 5 -3.85 17.05 7.17
C ARG A 5 -4.99 17.07 6.15
N ARG A 6 -5.72 15.96 5.99
CA ARG A 6 -6.78 15.78 4.99
C ARG A 6 -7.84 14.81 5.51
N GLN A 7 -9.10 15.08 5.24
CA GLN A 7 -10.18 14.16 5.57
C GLN A 7 -10.03 12.84 4.81
N PRO A 8 -10.40 11.69 5.41
CA PRO A 8 -10.37 10.42 4.72
C PRO A 8 -11.37 10.44 3.56
N HIS A 9 -10.91 9.98 2.39
CA HIS A 9 -11.74 9.85 1.20
C HIS A 9 -11.36 8.58 0.42
N ARG A 10 -12.31 8.05 -0.36
CA ARG A 10 -12.01 6.97 -1.29
C ARG A 10 -11.23 7.55 -2.48
N PRO A 11 -10.03 7.03 -2.80
CA PRO A 11 -9.29 7.49 -3.97
C PRO A 11 -10.00 7.09 -5.26
N ASN A 12 -9.86 7.91 -6.29
CA ASN A 12 -10.29 7.57 -7.65
C ASN A 12 -9.23 6.73 -8.37
N ALA A 13 -9.61 6.16 -9.52
CA ALA A 13 -8.73 5.28 -10.30
C ALA A 13 -7.42 5.96 -10.73
N TRP A 14 -7.49 7.24 -11.12
CA TRP A 14 -6.31 8.02 -11.54
C TRP A 14 -5.33 8.24 -10.39
N GLN A 15 -5.85 8.56 -9.19
CA GLN A 15 -5.03 8.70 -7.98
C GLN A 15 -4.32 7.39 -7.66
N LEU A 16 -5.02 6.26 -7.73
CA LEU A 16 -4.41 4.94 -7.51
C LEU A 16 -3.25 4.68 -8.49
N GLN A 17 -3.45 4.99 -9.77
CA GLN A 17 -2.41 4.83 -10.78
C GLN A 17 -1.20 5.74 -10.52
N GLU A 18 -1.41 7.02 -10.23
CA GLU A 18 -0.34 7.98 -9.92
C GLU A 18 0.42 7.60 -8.65
N HIS A 19 -0.27 7.08 -7.63
CA HIS A 19 0.37 6.54 -6.43
C HIS A 19 1.18 5.27 -6.74
N GLY A 20 0.67 4.37 -7.59
CA GLY A 20 1.38 3.18 -8.04
C GLY A 20 2.71 3.48 -8.75
N ARG A 21 2.76 4.55 -9.56
CA ARG A 21 3.99 4.97 -10.28
C ARG A 21 5.14 5.40 -9.37
N LYS A 22 4.86 5.74 -8.11
CA LYS A 22 5.89 6.13 -7.13
C LYS A 22 6.66 4.93 -6.59
N PHE A 23 6.17 3.73 -6.84
CA PHE A 23 6.79 2.49 -6.38
C PHE A 23 7.51 1.82 -7.56
N PRO A 24 8.80 1.46 -7.42
CA PRO A 24 9.50 0.71 -8.46
C PRO A 24 8.84 -0.65 -8.71
N PRO A 25 9.13 -1.30 -9.85
CA PRO A 25 8.70 -2.69 -10.07
C PRO A 25 9.20 -3.59 -8.93
N HIS A 26 8.34 -4.52 -8.47
CA HIS A 26 8.55 -5.40 -7.31
C HIS A 26 8.70 -4.71 -5.94
N TYR A 27 8.28 -3.45 -5.80
CA TYR A 27 8.44 -2.72 -4.53
C TYR A 27 7.65 -3.29 -3.36
N LEU A 28 6.45 -3.82 -3.60
CA LEU A 28 5.55 -4.29 -2.53
C LEU A 28 5.75 -5.76 -2.18
N HIS A 29 6.26 -6.57 -3.11
CA HIS A 29 6.43 -8.00 -2.94
C HIS A 29 7.71 -8.41 -3.65
N GLN A 30 8.69 -8.88 -2.87
CA GLN A 30 9.93 -9.45 -3.39
C GLN A 30 9.71 -10.90 -3.84
N SER A 31 8.71 -11.57 -3.27
CA SER A 31 8.32 -12.92 -3.63
C SER A 31 6.79 -13.09 -3.72
N TRP A 32 6.34 -14.11 -4.43
CA TRP A 32 4.93 -14.53 -4.43
C TRP A 32 4.44 -14.94 -3.03
N LEU A 33 5.35 -15.34 -2.15
CA LEU A 33 5.06 -15.69 -0.77
C LEU A 33 4.54 -14.47 0.01
N ASP A 34 5.14 -13.28 -0.24
CA ASP A 34 4.74 -12.02 0.39
C ASP A 34 3.31 -11.62 0.00
N TYR A 35 2.88 -11.97 -1.22
CA TYR A 35 1.51 -11.76 -1.67
C TYR A 35 0.54 -12.77 -1.05
N LEU A 36 0.97 -14.00 -0.76
CA LEU A 36 0.06 -15.02 -0.22
C LEU A 36 -0.19 -14.82 1.28
N TYR A 37 0.82 -14.36 2.01
CA TYR A 37 0.78 -14.18 3.45
C TYR A 37 0.72 -12.71 3.88
N TRP A 38 0.30 -11.82 2.99
CA TRP A 38 0.22 -10.39 3.29
C TRP A 38 -0.74 -10.04 4.44
N ASP A 39 -1.65 -10.95 4.80
CA ASP A 39 -2.68 -10.78 5.83
C ASP A 39 -2.56 -11.82 6.97
N ILE A 40 -1.41 -12.49 7.10
CA ILE A 40 -1.18 -13.32 8.30
C ILE A 40 -0.67 -12.47 9.44
N GLU A 41 -1.11 -12.80 10.64
CA GLU A 41 -0.49 -12.28 11.86
C GLU A 41 0.96 -12.78 11.90
N LEU A 42 1.91 -11.85 12.03
CA LEU A 42 3.30 -12.20 12.27
C LEU A 42 3.40 -12.80 13.68
N GLU A 43 3.98 -13.98 13.82
CA GLU A 43 4.29 -14.53 15.15
C GLU A 43 5.26 -13.57 15.88
N PRO A 44 5.09 -13.40 17.21
CA PRO A 44 5.80 -12.38 17.99
C PRO A 44 7.32 -12.59 18.14
#